data_AF-A0A3R9DGW4-F1
#
_entry.id   AF-A0A3R9DGW4-F1
#
_cell.length_a   1.000
_cell.length_b   1.000
_cell.length_c   1.000
_cell.angle_alpha   90.00
_cell.angle_beta   90.00
_cell.angle_gamma   90.00
#
_symmetry.space_group_name_H-M   'P 1'
#
loop_
_entity.id
_entity.type
_entity.pdbx_description
1 polymer ?
#
loop_
_entity_poly.entity_id
_entity_poly.type
_entity_poly.pdbx_seq_one_letter_code
_entity_poly.pdbx_strand_id
1 'polypeptide(L)'
;MNDAEKFQLKLELTLNLKSAQDIQKWAIDKLDKNPADLLALDICFFSKDEEILDYCNNISIAETNVEPTLKKKILYEILKKYTEITPSIGYSIEFISNLFAILIKISRFAEDEDLYNFINYYDDELYLASEGISKLELNEIWPTFLNDLKNWLSLQCELLS
;
A
#
# COMPACT_ATOMS: atom_id res chain seq x y z
N MET A 1 -17.10 -7.33 11.86
CA MET A 1 -16.17 -6.18 11.67
C MET A 1 -15.38 -6.43 10.40
N ASN A 2 -15.31 -5.44 9.54
CA ASN A 2 -14.73 -5.46 8.19
C ASN A 2 -13.30 -4.87 8.18
N ASP A 3 -12.62 -4.87 9.33
CA ASP A 3 -11.37 -4.13 9.53
C ASP A 3 -10.26 -4.54 8.55
N ALA A 4 -10.25 -5.81 8.13
CA ALA A 4 -9.35 -6.30 7.09
C ALA A 4 -9.62 -5.62 5.73
N GLU A 5 -10.90 -5.45 5.37
CA GLU A 5 -11.29 -4.77 4.13
C GLU A 5 -11.05 -3.27 4.23
N LYS A 6 -11.29 -2.64 5.40
CA LYS A 6 -10.91 -1.23 5.64
C LYS A 6 -9.40 -1.03 5.49
N PHE A 7 -8.60 -1.92 6.07
CA PHE A 7 -7.15 -1.90 5.92
C PHE A 7 -6.74 -2.04 4.45
N GLN A 8 -7.33 -2.99 3.72
CA GLN A 8 -7.10 -3.16 2.28
C GLN A 8 -7.46 -1.90 1.48
N LEU A 9 -8.67 -1.34 1.65
CA LEU A 9 -9.10 -0.14 0.92
C LEU A 9 -8.21 1.06 1.19
N LYS A 10 -7.80 1.26 2.44
CA LYS A 10 -6.85 2.31 2.82
C LYS A 10 -5.53 2.17 2.07
N LEU A 11 -4.98 0.97 2.01
CA LEU A 11 -3.71 0.70 1.33
C LEU A 11 -3.84 0.85 -0.19
N GLU A 12 -4.89 0.29 -0.79
CA GLU A 12 -5.17 0.41 -2.23
C GLU A 12 -5.34 1.88 -2.65
N LEU A 13 -6.00 2.71 -1.83
CA LEU A 13 -6.09 4.14 -2.08
C LEU A 13 -4.74 4.84 -1.91
N THR A 14 -4.04 4.57 -0.81
CA THR A 14 -2.76 5.23 -0.48
C THR A 14 -1.69 4.99 -1.55
N LEU A 15 -1.68 3.81 -2.16
CA LEU A 15 -0.76 3.43 -3.22
C LEU A 15 -1.29 3.73 -4.63
N ASN A 16 -2.39 4.48 -4.74
CA ASN A 16 -3.05 4.84 -6.00
C ASN A 16 -3.41 3.61 -6.87
N LEU A 17 -3.71 2.48 -6.24
CA LEU A 17 -4.17 1.26 -6.92
C LEU A 17 -5.69 1.26 -7.14
N LYS A 18 -6.42 2.06 -6.36
CA LYS A 18 -7.83 2.36 -6.56
C LYS A 18 -8.08 3.85 -6.42
N SER A 19 -8.89 4.37 -7.34
CA SER A 19 -9.49 5.70 -7.20
C SER A 19 -10.71 5.66 -6.27
N ALA A 20 -11.22 6.83 -5.89
CA ALA A 20 -12.50 6.94 -5.18
C ALA A 20 -13.64 6.25 -5.95
N GLN A 21 -13.69 6.42 -7.26
CA GLN A 21 -14.69 5.81 -8.14
C GLN A 21 -14.59 4.28 -8.15
N ASP A 22 -13.37 3.73 -8.15
CA ASP A 22 -13.16 2.28 -8.05
C ASP A 22 -13.65 1.72 -6.70
N ILE A 23 -13.46 2.48 -5.62
CA ILE A 23 -13.94 2.11 -4.27
C ILE A 23 -15.47 2.18 -4.20
N GLN A 24 -16.09 3.22 -4.77
CA GLN A 24 -17.55 3.32 -4.85
C GLN A 24 -18.15 2.17 -5.65
N LYS A 25 -17.57 1.86 -6.81
CA LYS A 25 -17.97 0.73 -7.65
C LYS A 25 -17.82 -0.59 -6.90
N TRP A 26 -16.69 -0.78 -6.21
CA TRP A 26 -16.49 -1.96 -5.35
C TRP A 26 -17.60 -2.11 -4.31
N ALA A 27 -18.04 -1.02 -3.67
CA ALA A 27 -19.11 -1.06 -2.68
C ALA A 27 -20.44 -1.49 -3.31
N ILE A 28 -20.79 -0.94 -4.48
CA ILE A 28 -22.01 -1.33 -5.22
C ILE A 28 -21.95 -2.83 -5.59
N ASP A 29 -20.85 -3.26 -6.22
CA ASP A 29 -20.66 -4.66 -6.64
C ASP A 29 -20.66 -5.64 -5.45
N LYS A 30 -20.26 -5.18 -4.26
CA LYS A 30 -20.29 -5.97 -3.02
C LYS A 30 -21.72 -6.15 -2.51
N LEU A 31 -22.55 -5.10 -2.56
CA LEU A 31 -23.95 -5.17 -2.12
C LEU A 31 -24.81 -6.06 -3.01
N ASP A 32 -24.51 -6.14 -4.30
CA ASP A 32 -25.18 -7.08 -5.21
C ASP A 32 -25.00 -8.55 -4.76
N LYS A 33 -23.88 -8.86 -4.11
CA LYS A 33 -23.54 -10.20 -3.61
C LYS A 33 -23.93 -10.40 -2.15
N ASN A 34 -23.78 -9.36 -1.34
CA ASN A 34 -24.09 -9.35 0.08
C ASN A 34 -24.77 -8.02 0.45
N PRO A 35 -26.10 -7.93 0.34
CA PRO A 35 -26.84 -6.70 0.63
C PRO A 35 -26.72 -6.19 2.07
N ALA A 36 -26.27 -7.04 3.00
CA ALA A 36 -26.08 -6.70 4.41
C ALA A 36 -24.63 -6.33 4.76
N ASP A 37 -23.76 -6.12 3.76
CA ASP A 37 -22.38 -5.72 3.98
C ASP A 37 -22.30 -4.29 4.51
N LEU A 38 -21.97 -4.14 5.80
CA LEU A 38 -21.92 -2.84 6.47
C LEU A 38 -20.85 -1.91 5.89
N LEU A 39 -19.71 -2.43 5.42
CA LEU A 39 -18.67 -1.57 4.82
C LEU A 39 -19.19 -0.95 3.52
N ALA A 40 -19.78 -1.81 2.70
CA ALA A 40 -20.27 -1.42 1.41
C ALA A 40 -21.48 -0.48 1.54
N LEU A 41 -22.35 -0.70 2.53
CA LEU A 41 -23.43 0.23 2.86
C LEU A 41 -22.91 1.60 3.31
N ASP A 42 -21.85 1.66 4.12
CA ASP A 42 -21.25 2.93 4.53
C ASP A 42 -20.74 3.73 3.32
N ILE A 43 -20.21 3.05 2.31
CA ILE A 43 -19.54 3.67 1.16
C ILE A 43 -20.49 3.96 -0.01
N CYS A 44 -21.48 3.10 -0.28
CA CYS A 44 -22.28 3.17 -1.51
C CYS A 44 -23.17 4.41 -1.61
N PHE A 45 -23.47 5.06 -0.48
CA PHE A 45 -24.29 6.28 -0.44
C PHE A 45 -23.48 7.56 -0.62
N PHE A 46 -22.15 7.49 -0.61
CA PHE A 46 -21.33 8.65 -0.96
C PHE A 46 -21.59 9.03 -2.41
N SER A 47 -21.77 10.32 -2.64
CA SER A 47 -22.17 10.90 -3.92
C SER A 47 -21.02 11.62 -4.63
N LYS A 48 -19.94 11.90 -3.90
CA LYS A 48 -18.77 12.62 -4.37
C LYS A 48 -17.49 11.87 -4.03
N ASP A 49 -16.48 12.04 -4.88
CA ASP A 49 -15.17 11.44 -4.69
C ASP A 49 -14.53 11.92 -3.37
N GLU A 50 -14.74 13.18 -2.98
CA GLU A 50 -14.19 13.72 -1.73
C GLU A 50 -14.74 13.00 -0.49
N GLU A 51 -16.01 12.60 -0.48
CA GLU A 51 -16.61 11.88 0.66
C GLU A 51 -15.96 10.51 0.86
N ILE A 52 -15.65 9.82 -0.24
CA ILE A 52 -14.97 8.52 -0.24
C ILE A 52 -13.51 8.68 0.20
N LEU A 53 -12.83 9.70 -0.34
CA LEU A 53 -11.45 10.02 0.03
C LEU A 53 -11.36 10.35 1.52
N ASP A 54 -12.25 11.20 2.04
CA ASP A 54 -12.29 11.56 3.46
C ASP A 54 -12.57 10.35 4.33
N TYR A 55 -13.56 9.51 3.96
CA TYR A 55 -13.84 8.27 4.68
C TYR A 55 -12.60 7.38 4.76
N CYS A 56 -11.98 7.09 3.61
CA CYS A 56 -10.80 6.24 3.55
C CYS A 56 -9.61 6.87 4.26
N ASN A 57 -9.45 8.20 4.17
CA ASN A 57 -8.36 8.91 4.81
C ASN A 57 -8.44 8.84 6.34
N ASN A 58 -9.66 8.85 6.88
CA ASN A 58 -9.95 8.73 8.31
C ASN A 58 -9.88 7.28 8.84
N ILE A 59 -9.68 6.27 7.99
CA ILE A 59 -9.40 4.91 8.46
C ILE A 59 -8.03 4.89 9.17
N SER A 60 -8.06 4.68 10.48
CA SER A 60 -6.86 4.49 11.29
C SER A 60 -6.32 3.08 11.15
N ILE A 61 -5.21 2.93 10.41
CA ILE A 61 -4.53 1.64 10.25
C ILE A 61 -4.08 1.05 11.60
N ALA A 62 -3.69 1.91 12.54
CA ALA A 62 -3.24 1.47 13.86
C ALA A 62 -4.39 0.86 14.68
N GLU A 63 -5.62 1.31 14.45
CA GLU A 63 -6.81 0.88 15.19
C GLU A 63 -7.57 -0.26 14.50
N THR A 64 -7.15 -0.69 13.29
CA THR A 64 -7.78 -1.86 12.65
C THR A 64 -7.41 -3.13 13.41
N ASN A 65 -8.44 -3.83 13.90
CA ASN A 65 -8.29 -5.08 14.63
C ASN A 65 -8.18 -6.26 13.66
N VAL A 66 -7.03 -6.36 13.00
CA VAL A 66 -6.69 -7.40 12.03
C VAL A 66 -5.52 -8.20 12.57
N GLU A 67 -5.64 -9.52 12.58
CA GLU A 67 -4.58 -10.43 12.96
C GLU A 67 -3.27 -10.13 12.20
N PRO A 68 -2.09 -10.08 12.86
CA PRO A 68 -0.83 -9.67 12.24
C PRO A 68 -0.50 -10.44 10.95
N THR A 69 -0.69 -11.76 10.94
CA THR A 69 -0.45 -12.60 9.75
C THR A 69 -1.35 -12.19 8.57
N LEU A 70 -2.60 -11.83 8.85
CA LEU A 70 -3.54 -11.37 7.83
C LEU A 70 -3.18 -9.96 7.35
N LYS A 71 -2.72 -9.05 8.23
CA LYS A 71 -2.19 -7.74 7.82
C LYS A 71 -1.02 -7.89 6.84
N LYS A 72 -0.04 -8.75 7.16
CA LYS A 72 1.11 -9.02 6.29
C LYS A 72 0.68 -9.57 4.93
N LYS A 73 -0.23 -10.56 4.94
CA LYS A 73 -0.77 -11.13 3.70
C LYS A 73 -1.44 -10.08 2.81
N ILE A 74 -2.33 -9.27 3.38
CA ILE A 74 -3.01 -8.19 2.65
C ILE A 74 -1.98 -7.20 2.10
N LEU A 75 -1.01 -6.79 2.93
CA LEU A 75 0.04 -5.87 2.51
C LEU A 75 0.85 -6.41 1.34
N TYR A 76 1.29 -7.68 1.40
CA TYR A 76 2.09 -8.29 0.34
C TYR A 76 1.30 -8.44 -0.95
N GLU A 77 0.03 -8.85 -0.89
CA GLU A 77 -0.82 -8.92 -2.07
C GLU A 77 -0.98 -7.54 -2.74
N ILE A 78 -1.12 -6.48 -1.96
CA ILE A 78 -1.22 -5.11 -2.45
C ILE A 78 0.10 -4.63 -3.05
N LEU A 79 1.23 -4.85 -2.36
CA LEU A 79 2.54 -4.47 -2.88
C LEU A 79 2.90 -5.23 -4.14
N LYS A 80 2.47 -6.50 -4.25
CA LYS A 80 2.64 -7.28 -5.48
C LYS A 80 1.92 -6.61 -6.65
N LYS A 81 0.62 -6.28 -6.49
CA LYS A 81 -0.14 -5.53 -7.50
C LYS A 81 0.53 -4.20 -7.83
N TYR A 82 1.04 -3.50 -6.83
CA TYR A 82 1.77 -2.25 -7.02
C TYR A 82 2.98 -2.44 -7.93
N THR A 83 3.83 -3.44 -7.69
CA THR A 83 5.01 -3.72 -8.54
C THR A 83 4.66 -4.16 -9.97
N GLU A 84 3.43 -4.64 -10.22
CA GLU A 84 2.97 -5.07 -11.53
C GLU A 84 2.41 -3.91 -12.37
N ILE A 85 1.81 -2.90 -11.72
CA ILE A 85 1.11 -1.79 -12.38
C ILE A 85 2.02 -0.55 -12.52
N THR A 86 2.99 -0.39 -11.62
CA THR A 86 3.82 0.83 -11.52
C THR A 86 4.64 1.03 -12.80
N PRO A 87 4.39 2.10 -13.58
CA PRO A 87 5.15 2.37 -14.80
C PRO A 87 6.61 2.69 -14.49
N SER A 88 7.54 2.30 -15.36
CA SER A 88 8.97 2.69 -15.26
C SER A 88 9.23 4.16 -15.64
N ILE A 89 8.32 5.08 -15.32
CA ILE A 89 8.45 6.51 -15.66
C ILE A 89 9.37 7.18 -14.63
N GLY A 90 10.10 8.23 -15.04
CA GLY A 90 10.95 9.00 -14.13
C GLY A 90 10.15 9.60 -12.98
N TYR A 91 10.39 9.10 -11.77
CA TYR A 91 9.80 9.61 -10.54
C TYR A 91 10.66 10.74 -9.98
N SER A 92 10.03 11.75 -9.38
CA SER A 92 10.78 12.76 -8.63
C SER A 92 11.28 12.16 -7.32
N ILE A 93 12.42 12.67 -6.84
CA ILE A 93 12.99 12.25 -5.54
C ILE A 93 12.00 12.48 -4.41
N GLU A 94 11.28 13.61 -4.44
CA GLU A 94 10.23 13.94 -3.46
C GLU A 94 9.12 12.89 -3.45
N PHE A 95 8.69 12.43 -4.63
CA PHE A 95 7.68 11.38 -4.72
C PHE A 95 8.18 10.06 -4.14
N ILE A 96 9.42 9.66 -4.49
CA ILE A 96 10.03 8.42 -3.99
C ILE A 96 10.16 8.46 -2.47
N SER A 97 10.71 9.55 -1.91
CA SER A 97 10.87 9.73 -0.47
C SER A 97 9.54 9.69 0.27
N ASN A 98 8.50 10.35 -0.27
CA ASN A 98 7.16 10.29 0.30
C ASN A 98 6.59 8.86 0.29
N LEU A 99 6.81 8.10 -0.79
CA LEU A 99 6.39 6.70 -0.85
C LEU A 99 7.14 5.83 0.17
N PHE A 100 8.45 5.98 0.32
CA PHE A 100 9.20 5.25 1.34
C PHE A 100 8.68 5.56 2.74
N ALA A 101 8.46 6.84 3.08
CA ALA A 101 7.89 7.23 4.36
C ALA A 101 6.51 6.59 4.62
N ILE A 102 5.66 6.53 3.58
CA ILE A 102 4.35 5.85 3.64
C ILE A 102 4.52 4.34 3.88
N LEU A 103 5.38 3.67 3.11
CA LEU A 103 5.60 2.23 3.19
C LEU A 103 6.23 1.82 4.52
N ILE A 104 7.18 2.59 5.03
CA ILE A 104 7.80 2.44 6.37
C ILE A 104 6.74 2.55 7.47
N LYS A 105 5.81 3.52 7.35
CA LYS A 105 4.73 3.68 8.32
C LYS A 105 3.77 2.49 8.29
N ILE A 106 3.43 2.00 7.11
CA ILE A 106 2.54 0.85 6.91
C ILE A 106 3.17 -0.44 7.45
N SER A 107 4.46 -0.69 7.17
CA SER A 107 5.16 -1.90 7.64
C SER A 107 5.23 -1.97 9.16
N ARG A 108 5.44 -0.81 9.84
CA ARG A 108 5.34 -0.73 11.30
C ARG A 108 3.96 -1.13 11.82
N PHE A 109 2.88 -0.64 11.20
CA PHE A 109 1.52 -1.01 11.65
C PHE A 109 1.11 -2.44 11.30
N ALA A 110 1.77 -3.04 10.31
CA ALA A 110 1.63 -4.45 9.98
C ALA A 110 2.54 -5.35 10.84
N GLU A 111 3.32 -4.77 11.76
CA GLU A 111 4.31 -5.48 12.59
C GLU A 111 5.26 -6.33 11.73
N ASP A 112 5.68 -5.75 10.60
CA ASP A 112 6.51 -6.41 9.60
C ASP A 112 7.91 -5.82 9.61
N GLU A 113 8.75 -6.35 10.51
CA GLU A 113 10.14 -5.92 10.65
C GLU A 113 10.98 -6.19 9.40
N ASP A 114 10.72 -7.30 8.70
CA ASP A 114 11.48 -7.67 7.49
C ASP A 114 11.20 -6.67 6.37
N LEU A 115 9.93 -6.38 6.10
CA LEU A 115 9.55 -5.35 5.12
C LEU A 115 10.01 -3.97 5.57
N TYR A 116 9.89 -3.64 6.85
CA TYR A 116 10.35 -2.38 7.41
C TYR A 116 11.84 -2.16 7.12
N ASN A 117 12.69 -3.13 7.49
CA ASN A 117 14.13 -3.05 7.28
C ASN A 117 14.47 -3.01 5.78
N PHE A 118 13.76 -3.79 4.96
CA PHE A 118 13.92 -3.78 3.51
C PHE A 118 13.68 -2.38 2.93
N ILE A 119 12.58 -1.71 3.28
CA ILE A 119 12.28 -0.37 2.76
C ILE A 119 13.27 0.67 3.32
N ASN A 120 13.57 0.59 4.62
CA ASN A 120 14.48 1.53 5.27
C ASN A 120 15.86 1.55 4.60
N TYR A 121 16.35 0.40 4.16
CA TYR A 121 17.60 0.30 3.41
C TYR A 121 17.58 1.18 2.14
N TYR A 122 16.52 1.13 1.33
CA TYR A 122 16.45 1.95 0.11
C TYR A 122 16.14 3.42 0.39
N ASP A 123 15.44 3.74 1.48
CA ASP A 123 15.27 5.12 1.95
C ASP A 123 16.62 5.73 2.37
N ASP A 124 17.45 4.98 3.09
CA ASP A 124 18.82 5.36 3.43
C ASP A 124 19.68 5.52 2.17
N GLU A 125 19.61 4.59 1.21
CA GLU A 125 20.34 4.73 -0.07
C GLU A 125 19.90 5.97 -0.85
N LEU A 126 18.60 6.33 -0.84
CA LEU A 126 18.11 7.56 -1.47
C LEU A 126 18.73 8.80 -0.84
N TYR A 127 18.78 8.85 0.49
CA TYR A 127 19.44 9.92 1.21
C TYR A 127 20.94 9.97 0.88
N LEU A 128 21.65 8.85 0.97
CA LEU A 128 23.08 8.75 0.71
C LEU A 128 23.42 9.13 -0.75
N ALA A 129 22.57 8.78 -1.72
CA ALA A 129 22.77 9.13 -3.11
C ALA A 129 22.54 10.63 -3.35
N SER A 130 21.62 11.26 -2.61
CA SER A 130 21.42 12.71 -2.66
C SER A 130 22.64 13.50 -2.14
N GLU A 131 23.40 12.90 -1.22
CA GLU A 131 24.66 13.43 -0.70
C GLU A 131 25.90 13.00 -1.54
N GLY A 132 25.70 12.20 -2.59
CA GLY A 132 26.78 11.74 -3.48
C GLY A 132 27.71 10.68 -2.87
N ILE A 133 27.24 9.93 -1.87
CA ILE A 133 28.04 8.93 -1.13
C ILE A 133 27.47 7.50 -1.18
N SER A 134 26.32 7.30 -1.81
CA SER A 134 25.72 5.97 -2.04
C SER A 134 26.51 5.15 -3.07
N LYS A 135 26.29 3.83 -3.04
CA LYS A 135 26.73 2.90 -4.08
C LYS A 135 25.86 2.95 -5.34
N LEU A 136 24.62 3.41 -5.22
CA LEU A 136 23.63 3.51 -6.28
C LEU A 136 23.48 4.96 -6.72
N GLU A 137 23.31 5.17 -8.02
CA GLU A 137 22.94 6.49 -8.53
C GLU A 137 21.46 6.79 -8.20
N LEU A 138 21.13 8.07 -8.00
CA LEU A 138 19.76 8.51 -7.64
C LEU A 138 18.67 7.97 -8.58
N ASN A 139 18.97 7.86 -9.87
CA ASN A 139 18.05 7.35 -10.90
C ASN A 139 17.95 5.81 -10.92
N GLU A 140 18.85 5.10 -10.24
CA GLU A 140 18.88 3.63 -10.18
C GLU A 140 18.14 3.07 -8.96
N ILE A 141 18.03 3.86 -7.88
CA ILE A 141 17.46 3.40 -6.60
C ILE A 141 16.03 2.89 -6.76
N TRP A 142 15.16 3.68 -7.38
CA TRP A 142 13.75 3.31 -7.47
C TRP A 142 13.49 2.10 -8.38
N PRO A 143 14.06 2.01 -9.60
CA PRO A 143 13.98 0.79 -10.40
C PRO A 143 14.52 -0.46 -9.68
N THR A 144 15.63 -0.31 -8.96
CA THR A 144 16.25 -1.40 -8.20
C THR A 144 15.35 -1.86 -7.06
N PHE A 145 14.83 -0.91 -6.26
CA PHE A 145 13.86 -1.18 -5.20
C PHE A 145 12.65 -1.96 -5.72
N LEU A 146 12.02 -1.51 -6.81
CA LEU A 146 10.84 -2.18 -7.35
C LEU A 146 11.13 -3.62 -7.81
N ASN A 147 12.27 -3.83 -8.47
CA ASN A 147 12.69 -5.16 -8.90
C ASN A 147 12.94 -6.08 -7.69
N ASP A 148 13.67 -5.58 -6.69
CA ASP A 148 14.02 -6.37 -5.52
C ASP A 148 12.80 -6.65 -4.64
N LEU A 149 11.88 -5.69 -4.52
CA LEU A 149 10.59 -5.86 -3.85
C LEU A 149 9.77 -6.96 -4.53
N LYS A 150 9.69 -6.94 -5.87
CA LYS A 150 8.96 -7.96 -6.63
C LYS A 150 9.53 -9.37 -6.40
N ASN A 151 10.86 -9.50 -6.40
CA ASN A 151 11.54 -10.77 -6.15
C ASN A 151 11.32 -11.24 -4.70
N TRP A 152 11.47 -10.34 -3.74
CA TRP A 152 11.25 -10.60 -2.33
C TRP A 152 9.81 -11.05 -2.05
N LEU A 153 8.81 -10.34 -2.59
CA LEU A 153 7.38 -10.71 -2.44
C LEU A 153 7.06 -12.07 -3.04
N SER A 154 7.74 -12.46 -4.12
CA SER A 154 7.55 -13.78 -4.74
C SER A 154 7.99 -14.90 -3.79
N LEU A 155 9.10 -14.70 -3.08
CA LEU A 155 9.60 -15.64 -2.06
C LEU A 155 8.71 -15.66 -0.81
N GLN A 156 8.25 -14.51 -0.34
CA GLN A 156 7.43 -14.44 0.87
C GLN A 156 6.02 -15.02 0.67
N CYS A 157 5.44 -14.86 -0.53
CA CYS A 157 4.14 -15.46 -0.83
C CYS A 157 4.18 -17.00 -0.78
N GLU A 158 5.31 -17.63 -1.15
CA GLU A 158 5.50 -19.09 -1.03
C GLU A 158 5.58 -19.57 0.42
N LEU A 159 6.01 -18.70 1.34
CA LEU A 159 6.14 -19.01 2.77
C LEU A 159 4.84 -18.81 3.55
N LEU A 160 3.92 -17.99 3.02
CA LEU A 160 2.61 -17.67 3.63
C LEU A 160 1.43 -18.48 3.04
N SER A 161 1.67 -19.31 2.02
CA SER A 161 0.68 -20.18 1.37
C SER A 161 0.61 -21.56 2.02
#